data_AF-Q3V4C9-F1
#
_entry.id   AF-Q3V4C9-F1
#
_cell.length_a   1.000
_cell.length_b   1.000
_cell.length_c   1.000
_cell.angle_alpha   90.00
_cell.angle_beta   90.00
_cell.angle_gamma   90.00
#
_symmetry.space_group_name_H-M   'P 1'
#
loop_
_entity.id
_entity.type
_entity.pdbx_description
1 polymer ?
#
loop_
_entity_poly.entity_id
_entity_poly.type
_entity_poly.pdbx_seq_one_letter_code
_entity_poly.pdbx_strand_id
1 'polypeptide(L)'
;VSGRAGDRACDAGGDLWAILPLVTVRSLDEAIEFMNRREKPLALYAFSKRSQVIKQVLARTSSGGFCGNDGFMHMTLSSLPFGGVGTSGMGRYHGKFSFDTFSNQRACLLRSPGMEKINDLRYPPYSSRNLRVLLVAMEERCCSCTLL
;
A
#
# COMPACT_ATOMS: atom_id res chain seq x y z
N VAL A 1 -29.43 0.97 28.14
CA VAL A 1 -30.89 0.91 27.89
C VAL A 1 -31.11 1.02 26.39
N SER A 2 -31.88 0.08 25.88
CA SER A 2 -32.39 -0.15 24.51
C SER A 2 -32.35 1.02 23.49
N GLY A 3 -31.96 0.71 22.25
CA GLY A 3 -32.21 1.56 21.08
C GLY A 3 -31.59 0.99 19.80
N ARG A 4 -32.37 0.27 19.00
CA ARG A 4 -32.02 -0.13 17.62
C ARG A 4 -31.75 1.13 16.78
N ALA A 5 -30.52 1.37 16.34
CA ALA A 5 -30.23 2.33 15.28
C ALA A 5 -30.12 1.54 13.97
N GLY A 6 -31.18 1.61 13.17
CA GLY A 6 -31.35 0.83 11.95
C GLY A 6 -30.35 1.17 10.86
N ASP A 7 -30.01 0.13 10.10
CA ASP A 7 -29.39 0.15 8.78
C ASP A 7 -30.26 0.90 7.77
N ARG A 8 -30.31 2.24 7.86
CA ARG A 8 -30.75 3.06 6.74
C ARG A 8 -29.52 3.59 6.04
N ALA A 9 -29.19 2.91 4.95
CA ALA A 9 -28.26 3.36 3.94
C ALA A 9 -28.59 4.81 3.58
N CYS A 10 -27.62 5.70 3.75
CA CYS A 10 -27.62 7.01 3.12
C CYS A 10 -27.38 6.82 1.61
N ASP A 11 -28.30 6.14 0.95
CA ASP A 11 -28.37 6.00 -0.50
C ASP A 11 -29.46 6.98 -0.96
N ALA A 12 -29.11 8.26 -0.97
CA ALA A 12 -29.96 9.32 -1.49
C ALA A 12 -29.07 10.29 -2.26
N GLY A 13 -29.21 10.25 -3.57
CA GLY A 13 -28.50 11.11 -4.51
C GLY A 13 -28.73 12.59 -4.22
N GLY A 14 -27.71 13.39 -4.57
CA GLY A 14 -27.89 14.78 -4.95
C GLY A 14 -27.67 15.86 -3.89
N ASP A 15 -27.69 15.55 -2.59
CA ASP A 15 -27.55 16.59 -1.56
C ASP A 15 -26.17 16.55 -0.85
N LEU A 16 -25.23 17.30 -1.41
CA LEU A 16 -23.79 17.28 -1.05
C LEU A 16 -23.42 18.06 0.22
N TRP A 17 -24.33 18.28 1.17
CA TRP A 17 -24.07 19.14 2.33
C TRP A 17 -24.27 18.43 3.69
N ALA A 18 -23.14 18.27 4.37
CA ALA A 18 -22.93 18.16 5.82
C ALA A 18 -23.79 17.17 6.64
N ILE A 19 -23.92 15.93 6.18
CA ILE A 19 -24.38 14.82 7.05
C ILE A 19 -23.15 14.06 7.56
N LEU A 20 -22.95 14.03 8.89
CA LEU A 20 -21.91 13.23 9.55
C LEU A 20 -22.55 12.12 10.39
N PRO A 21 -22.73 10.90 9.86
CA PRO A 21 -23.33 9.82 10.61
C PRO A 21 -22.41 9.35 11.75
N LEU A 22 -22.96 9.25 12.95
CA LEU A 22 -22.26 8.74 14.12
C LEU A 22 -22.68 7.29 14.38
N VAL A 23 -21.74 6.36 14.21
CA VAL A 23 -21.94 4.93 14.51
C VAL A 23 -21.19 4.61 15.80
N THR A 24 -21.92 4.15 16.82
CA THR A 24 -21.31 3.72 18.08
C THR A 24 -20.94 2.24 18.02
N VAL A 25 -19.76 1.93 18.55
CA VAL A 25 -19.19 0.58 18.63
C VAL A 25 -18.78 0.32 20.07
N ARG A 26 -18.84 -0.93 20.52
CA ARG A 26 -18.60 -1.30 21.92
C ARG A 26 -17.12 -1.48 22.24
N SER A 27 -16.32 -1.80 21.23
CA SER A 27 -14.88 -2.03 21.39
C SER A 27 -14.09 -1.59 20.16
N LEU A 28 -12.76 -1.47 20.34
CA LEU A 28 -11.83 -1.18 19.25
C LEU A 28 -11.83 -2.31 18.21
N ASP A 29 -11.91 -3.56 18.66
CA ASP A 29 -11.94 -4.73 17.80
C ASP A 29 -13.16 -4.74 16.89
N GLU A 30 -14.34 -4.44 17.45
CA GLU A 30 -15.59 -4.30 16.69
C GLU A 30 -15.49 -3.17 15.66
N ALA A 31 -14.84 -2.05 16.01
CA ALA A 31 -14.60 -0.95 15.08
C ALA A 31 -13.72 -1.37 13.90
N ILE A 32 -12.63 -2.08 14.18
CA ILE A 32 -11.69 -2.58 13.16
C ILE A 32 -12.39 -3.59 12.25
N GLU A 33 -13.15 -4.52 12.84
CA GLU A 33 -13.91 -5.50 12.09
C GLU A 33 -14.99 -4.85 11.21
N PHE A 34 -15.69 -3.85 11.74
CA PHE A 34 -16.67 -3.07 11.00
C PHE A 34 -16.07 -2.37 9.77
N MET A 35 -14.87 -1.80 9.92
CA MET A 35 -14.15 -1.19 8.80
C MET A 35 -13.66 -2.24 7.79
N ASN A 36 -13.11 -3.36 8.26
CA ASN A 36 -12.55 -4.41 7.39
C ASN A 36 -13.62 -5.21 6.62
N ARG A 37 -14.87 -5.25 7.12
CA ARG A 37 -16.00 -5.85 6.38
C ARG A 37 -16.44 -5.00 5.20
N ARG A 38 -16.03 -3.73 5.14
CA ARG A 38 -16.35 -2.80 4.06
C ARG A 38 -15.19 -2.69 3.08
N GLU A 39 -15.49 -2.05 1.97
CA GLU A 39 -14.51 -1.66 0.99
C GLU A 39 -13.45 -0.70 1.56
N LYS A 40 -12.22 -0.82 1.04
CA LYS A 40 -11.06 -0.10 1.57
C LYS A 40 -11.20 1.40 1.31
N PRO A 41 -11.27 2.24 2.35
CA PRO A 41 -11.47 3.67 2.17
C PRO A 41 -10.20 4.36 1.66
N LEU A 42 -10.39 5.52 1.03
CA LEU A 42 -9.28 6.36 0.57
C LEU A 42 -8.47 6.92 1.75
N ALA A 43 -9.13 7.38 2.82
CA ALA A 43 -8.48 7.90 4.01
C ALA A 43 -9.13 7.35 5.28
N LEU A 44 -8.31 7.02 6.27
CA LEU A 44 -8.74 6.57 7.59
C LEU A 44 -8.16 7.50 8.67
N TYR A 45 -9.03 7.96 9.56
CA TYR A 45 -8.68 8.88 10.64
C TYR A 45 -8.91 8.21 12.00
N ALA A 46 -7.88 8.19 12.84
CA ALA A 46 -7.97 7.62 14.18
C ALA A 46 -7.60 8.67 15.24
N PHE A 47 -8.56 9.02 16.10
CA PHE A 47 -8.34 9.97 17.19
C PHE A 47 -8.28 9.23 18.54
N SER A 48 -7.14 9.31 19.22
CA SER A 48 -6.93 8.70 20.53
C SER A 48 -5.74 9.33 21.26
N LYS A 49 -5.89 9.55 22.57
CA LYS A 49 -4.77 9.95 23.45
C LYS A 49 -3.74 8.82 23.65
N ARG A 50 -4.15 7.56 23.49
CA ARG A 50 -3.28 6.38 23.63
C ARG A 50 -2.69 6.02 22.28
N SER A 51 -1.37 6.14 22.13
CA SER A 51 -0.63 5.81 20.91
C SER A 51 -0.77 4.33 20.50
N GLN A 52 -0.93 3.43 21.47
CA GLN A 52 -1.13 2.01 21.20
C GLN A 52 -2.42 1.73 20.40
N VAL A 53 -3.49 2.50 20.66
CA VAL A 53 -4.75 2.36 19.91
C VAL A 53 -4.55 2.75 18.45
N ILE A 54 -3.86 3.87 18.19
CA ILE A 54 -3.58 4.35 16.84
C ILE A 54 -2.75 3.32 16.07
N LYS A 55 -1.69 2.77 16.71
CA LYS A 55 -0.86 1.71 16.11
C LYS A 55 -1.65 0.45 15.81
N GLN A 56 -2.57 0.05 16.68
CA GLN A 56 -3.42 -1.11 16.46
C GLN A 56 -4.38 -0.92 15.29
N VAL A 57 -4.97 0.26 15.14
CA VAL A 57 -5.83 0.57 13.98
C VAL A 57 -5.00 0.54 12.69
N LEU A 58 -3.86 1.22 12.66
CA LEU A 58 -2.97 1.25 11.49
C LEU A 58 -2.53 -0.16 11.07
N ALA A 59 -2.13 -1.01 12.03
CA ALA A 59 -1.63 -2.34 11.74
C ALA A 59 -2.72 -3.34 11.29
N ARG A 60 -3.98 -3.09 11.66
CA ARG A 60 -5.08 -4.05 11.43
C ARG A 60 -6.09 -3.60 10.38
N THR A 61 -5.87 -2.46 9.75
CA THR A 61 -6.73 -1.90 8.69
C THR A 61 -5.92 -1.57 7.45
N SER A 62 -6.58 -1.43 6.31
CA SER A 62 -5.94 -1.09 5.03
C SER A 62 -6.72 0.07 4.39
N SER A 63 -6.02 1.17 4.13
CA SER A 63 -6.56 2.38 3.50
C SER A 63 -5.53 3.01 2.57
N GLY A 64 -5.95 3.97 1.74
CA GLY A 64 -5.03 4.73 0.87
C GLY A 64 -4.08 5.62 1.69
N GLY A 65 -4.65 6.41 2.58
CA GLY A 65 -3.96 7.24 3.57
C GLY A 65 -4.44 6.97 4.99
N PHE A 66 -3.58 7.25 5.97
CA PHE A 66 -3.89 7.14 7.40
C PHE A 66 -3.37 8.38 8.14
N CYS A 67 -4.22 8.95 8.99
CA CYS A 67 -3.80 9.99 9.93
C CYS A 67 -4.25 9.66 11.35
N GLY A 68 -3.31 9.76 12.29
CA GLY A 68 -3.60 9.68 13.71
C GLY A 68 -3.69 11.09 14.30
N ASN A 69 -4.74 11.36 15.07
CA ASN A 69 -4.98 12.61 15.79
C ASN A 69 -5.08 13.89 14.94
N ASP A 70 -5.16 13.75 13.62
CA ASP A 70 -5.30 14.85 12.68
C ASP A 70 -6.10 14.39 11.46
N GLY A 71 -6.71 15.34 10.77
CA GLY A 71 -7.49 15.13 9.55
C GLY A 71 -6.93 15.95 8.39
N PHE A 72 -7.07 15.47 7.16
CA PHE A 72 -6.74 16.18 5.92
C PHE A 72 -5.26 16.55 5.67
N MET A 73 -4.41 16.67 6.70
CA MET A 73 -3.04 17.15 6.56
C MET A 73 -2.16 16.27 5.67
N HIS A 74 -2.38 14.95 5.61
CA HIS A 74 -1.61 14.09 4.70
C HIS A 74 -1.77 14.47 3.22
N MET A 75 -2.83 15.19 2.84
CA MET A 75 -3.03 15.68 1.47
C MET A 75 -2.22 16.91 1.13
N THR A 76 -1.71 17.67 2.11
CA THR A 76 -0.92 18.88 1.87
C THR A 76 0.58 18.58 1.83
N LEU A 77 1.01 17.42 2.33
CA LEU A 77 2.41 17.00 2.33
C LEU A 77 2.81 16.42 0.97
N SER A 78 3.67 17.14 0.26
CA SER A 78 4.19 16.71 -1.05
C SER A 78 5.20 15.58 -1.01
N SER A 79 5.71 15.27 0.18
CA SER A 79 6.56 14.12 0.45
C SER A 79 5.77 12.81 0.64
N LEU A 80 4.45 12.87 0.79
CA LEU A 80 3.61 11.70 0.99
C LEU A 80 2.84 11.35 -0.29
N PRO A 81 2.83 10.08 -0.71
CA PRO A 81 2.07 9.65 -1.86
C PRO A 81 0.57 9.61 -1.51
N PHE A 82 -0.25 10.30 -2.30
CA PHE A 82 -1.70 10.27 -2.16
C PHE A 82 -2.30 9.37 -3.23
N GLY A 83 -3.09 8.37 -2.80
CA GLY A 83 -3.72 7.42 -3.71
C GLY A 83 -4.55 6.38 -2.97
N GLY A 84 -5.45 5.72 -3.70
CA GLY A 84 -6.32 4.68 -3.17
C GLY A 84 -5.66 3.30 -3.11
N VAL A 85 -6.39 2.35 -2.54
CA VAL A 85 -6.04 0.93 -2.56
C VAL A 85 -7.30 0.08 -2.72
N GLY A 86 -7.30 -0.83 -3.68
CA GLY A 86 -8.46 -1.67 -3.98
C GLY A 86 -9.57 -0.83 -4.62
N THR A 87 -10.76 -0.84 -4.02
CA THR A 87 -11.94 -0.16 -4.61
C THR A 87 -11.88 1.36 -4.48
N SER A 88 -11.06 1.91 -3.56
CA SER A 88 -10.80 3.36 -3.50
C SER A 88 -9.87 3.88 -4.60
N GLY A 89 -9.27 2.99 -5.40
CA GLY A 89 -8.46 3.36 -6.56
C GLY A 89 -7.10 2.64 -6.62
N MET A 90 -6.35 2.97 -7.66
CA MET A 90 -5.01 2.45 -7.94
C MET A 90 -4.08 3.61 -8.34
N GLY A 91 -2.79 3.44 -8.06
CA GLY A 91 -1.78 4.44 -8.33
C GLY A 91 -1.71 5.48 -7.21
N ARG A 92 -0.63 6.24 -7.21
CA ARG A 92 -0.39 7.29 -6.22
C ARG A 92 0.27 8.47 -6.91
N TYR A 93 -0.14 9.67 -6.56
CA TYR A 93 0.45 10.90 -7.07
C TYR A 93 0.90 11.78 -5.90
N HIS A 94 1.28 13.01 -6.21
CA HIS A 94 1.85 14.07 -5.35
C HIS A 94 3.37 14.21 -5.52
N GLY A 95 3.83 15.42 -5.86
CA GLY A 95 5.25 15.77 -5.92
C GLY A 95 6.03 14.84 -6.85
N LYS A 96 7.07 14.18 -6.31
CA LYS A 96 7.87 13.19 -7.06
C LYS A 96 7.03 12.01 -7.56
N PHE A 97 6.03 11.57 -6.79
CA PHE A 97 5.18 10.43 -7.17
C PHE A 97 4.33 10.73 -8.40
N SER A 98 3.93 11.99 -8.60
CA SER A 98 3.30 12.40 -9.86
C SER A 98 4.26 12.26 -11.03
N PHE A 99 5.50 12.73 -10.88
CA PHE A 99 6.51 12.60 -11.93
C PHE A 99 6.79 11.13 -12.26
N ASP A 100 6.98 10.28 -11.24
CA ASP A 100 7.20 8.84 -11.43
C ASP A 100 6.00 8.16 -12.11
N THR A 101 4.77 8.58 -11.81
CA THR A 101 3.54 8.02 -12.39
C THR A 101 3.35 8.39 -13.86
N PHE A 102 3.72 9.62 -14.24
CA PHE A 102 3.58 10.11 -15.61
C PHE A 102 4.86 9.92 -16.46
N SER A 103 5.91 9.32 -15.89
CA SER A 103 7.18 9.06 -16.59
C SER A 103 7.38 7.58 -16.84
N ASN A 104 8.03 7.26 -17.97
CA ASN A 104 8.46 5.89 -18.25
C ASN A 104 9.91 5.68 -17.79
N GLN A 105 10.11 4.83 -16.77
CA GLN A 105 11.43 4.47 -16.27
C GLN A 105 12.11 3.48 -17.22
N ARG A 106 12.80 4.00 -18.26
CA ARG A 106 13.45 3.19 -19.29
C ARG A 106 14.74 2.52 -18.77
N ALA A 107 14.70 1.21 -18.57
CA ALA A 107 15.88 0.42 -18.26
C ALA A 107 16.87 0.43 -19.44
N CYS A 108 18.12 0.84 -19.19
CA CYS A 108 19.20 0.84 -20.17
C CYS A 108 20.39 0.06 -19.60
N LEU A 109 20.86 -0.97 -20.32
CA LEU A 109 22.07 -1.71 -19.99
C LEU A 109 23.11 -1.46 -21.07
N LEU A 110 24.21 -0.79 -20.71
CA LEU A 110 25.37 -0.63 -21.58
C LEU A 110 26.43 -1.64 -21.16
N ARG A 111 26.72 -2.60 -22.03
CA ARG A 111 27.76 -3.61 -21.83
C ARG A 111 29.00 -3.21 -22.62
N SER A 112 30.15 -3.17 -21.97
CA SER A 112 31.43 -3.04 -22.67
C SER A 112 31.69 -4.34 -23.46
N PRO A 113 32.32 -4.26 -24.65
CA PRO A 113 32.62 -5.44 -25.49
C PRO A 113 33.75 -6.33 -24.93
N GLY A 114 34.04 -6.26 -23.62
CA GLY A 114 35.06 -7.04 -22.95
C GLY A 114 34.45 -8.11 -22.04
N MET A 115 35.23 -9.16 -21.73
CA MET A 115 34.85 -10.26 -20.84
C MET A 115 33.90 -11.32 -21.44
N GLU A 116 33.96 -11.56 -22.76
CA GLU A 116 33.21 -12.65 -23.41
C GLU A 116 33.52 -14.04 -22.81
N LYS A 117 34.75 -14.28 -22.33
CA LYS A 117 35.11 -15.54 -21.64
C LYS A 117 34.29 -15.84 -20.38
N ILE A 118 33.70 -14.82 -19.76
CA ILE A 118 32.78 -15.00 -18.61
C ILE A 118 31.36 -15.31 -19.10
N ASN A 119 31.01 -14.83 -20.30
CA ASN A 119 29.76 -15.20 -20.97
C ASN A 119 29.79 -16.64 -21.52
N ASP A 120 30.94 -17.32 -21.60
CA ASP A 120 31.02 -18.74 -21.97
C ASP A 120 30.16 -19.64 -21.07
N LEU A 121 29.92 -19.24 -19.81
CA LEU A 121 28.99 -19.91 -18.91
C LEU A 121 27.53 -19.84 -19.39
N ARG A 122 27.17 -18.76 -20.11
CA ARG A 122 25.85 -18.54 -20.72
C ARG A 122 25.72 -19.20 -22.09
N TYR A 123 26.81 -19.39 -22.84
CA TYR A 123 26.74 -19.97 -24.18
C TYR A 123 26.72 -21.53 -24.15
N PRO A 124 26.09 -22.20 -25.14
CA PRO A 124 26.16 -23.65 -25.27
C PRO A 124 27.57 -24.12 -25.69
N PRO A 125 28.01 -25.36 -25.36
CA PRO A 125 27.26 -26.44 -24.70
C PRO A 125 27.31 -26.38 -23.16
N TYR A 126 26.16 -26.60 -22.51
CA TYR A 126 26.06 -26.62 -21.05
C TYR A 126 26.54 -27.97 -20.48
N SER A 127 27.76 -27.99 -19.95
CA SER A 127 28.22 -29.13 -19.13
C SER A 127 27.50 -29.12 -17.76
N SER A 128 27.36 -30.29 -17.14
CA SER A 128 26.76 -30.43 -15.80
C SER A 128 27.46 -29.57 -14.73
N ARG A 129 28.76 -29.30 -14.91
CA ARG A 129 29.54 -28.38 -14.07
C ARG A 129 29.15 -26.91 -14.31
N ASN A 130 29.04 -26.49 -15.57
CA ASN A 130 28.68 -25.12 -15.94
C ASN A 130 27.24 -24.79 -15.51
N LEU A 131 26.32 -25.74 -15.71
CA LEU A 131 24.93 -25.59 -15.31
C LEU A 131 24.79 -25.47 -13.79
N ARG A 132 25.54 -26.27 -13.02
CA ARG A 132 25.58 -26.16 -11.55
C ARG A 132 26.14 -24.82 -11.09
N VAL A 133 27.21 -24.32 -11.72
CA VAL A 133 27.80 -23.01 -11.38
C VAL A 133 26.85 -21.86 -11.74
N LEU A 134 26.20 -21.94 -12.90
CA LEU A 134 25.19 -20.96 -13.33
C LEU A 134 23.99 -20.94 -12.38
N LEU A 135 23.47 -22.11 -12.01
CA LEU A 135 22.37 -22.22 -11.05
C LEU A 135 22.75 -21.63 -9.70
N VAL A 136 23.93 -21.95 -9.16
CA VAL A 136 24.40 -21.36 -7.89
C VAL A 136 24.62 -19.85 -8.00
N ALA A 137 25.02 -19.35 -9.17
CA ALA A 137 25.22 -17.92 -9.40
C ALA A 137 23.91 -17.15 -9.62
N MET A 138 22.88 -17.81 -10.17
CA MET A 138 21.54 -17.26 -10.40
C MET A 138 20.57 -17.55 -9.25
N GLU A 139 20.94 -18.43 -8.32
CA GLU A 139 20.24 -18.66 -7.07
C GLU A 139 20.41 -17.39 -6.24
N GLU A 140 19.46 -16.48 -6.43
CA GLU A 140 19.14 -15.42 -5.49
C GLU A 140 19.05 -16.08 -4.12
N ARG A 141 20.14 -15.99 -3.34
CA ARG A 141 20.05 -16.23 -1.90
C ARG A 141 19.07 -15.17 -1.43
N CYS A 142 17.82 -15.58 -1.21
CA CYS A 142 16.80 -14.78 -0.55
C CYS A 142 17.35 -14.39 0.83
N CYS A 143 18.15 -13.33 0.86
CA CYS A 143 18.26 -12.48 2.02
C CYS A 143 16.86 -11.92 2.19
N SER A 144 16.23 -12.36 3.26
CA SER A 144 14.89 -11.97 3.73
C SER A 144 14.73 -10.45 3.75
N CYS A 145 14.36 -9.85 2.62
CA CYS A 145 13.85 -8.48 2.57
C CYS A 145 12.33 -8.54 2.57
N THR A 146 11.77 -8.76 3.76
CA THR A 146 10.39 -8.37 4.06
C THR A 146 10.37 -6.85 4.00
N LEU A 147 9.87 -6.28 2.91
CA LEU A 147 9.43 -4.89 2.87
C LEU A 147 8.18 -4.81 3.76
N LEU A 148 8.40 -4.31 4.99
CA LEU A 148 7.37 -3.73 5.85
C LEU A 148 6.97 -2.35 5.34
#